data_AF-A0A1Q5XP58-F1
#
_entry.id   AF-A0A1Q5XP58-F1
#
_cell.length_a   1.000
_cell.length_b   1.000
_cell.length_c   1.000
_cell.angle_alpha   90.00
_cell.angle_beta   90.00
_cell.angle_gamma   90.00
#
_symmetry.space_group_name_H-M   'P 1'
#
loop_
_entity.id
_entity.type
_entity.pdbx_description
1 polymer ?
#
loop_
_entity_poly.entity_id
_entity_poly.type
_entity_poly.pdbx_seq_one_letter_code
_entity_poly.pdbx_strand_id
1 'polypeptide(L)'
;MFKNKMNQEIQSYLLNQRGYTKTDINKIYTQVGKAPLVSTTVIFNDERDNRYFYRKEDGRIYQYSMAPVQGVDDGHQQYKHKEN
;
A
#
# COMPACT_ATOMS: atom_id res chain seq x y z
N MET A 1 -16.78 -1.21 8.73
CA MET A 1 -15.84 -1.34 9.88
C MET A 1 -14.50 -1.94 9.49
N PHE A 2 -14.43 -3.13 8.89
CA PHE A 2 -13.17 -3.84 8.63
C PHE A 2 -12.18 -3.10 7.71
N LYS A 3 -12.64 -2.55 6.57
CA LYS A 3 -11.78 -1.80 5.62
C LYS A 3 -11.12 -0.56 6.27
N ASN A 4 -11.87 0.19 7.08
CA ASN A 4 -11.33 1.37 7.76
C ASN A 4 -10.28 0.99 8.81
N LYS A 5 -10.51 -0.11 9.54
CA LYS A 5 -9.54 -0.62 10.50
C LYS A 5 -8.23 -1.00 9.81
N MET A 6 -8.29 -1.76 8.72
CA MET A 6 -7.08 -2.15 7.99
C MET A 6 -6.35 -0.94 7.39
N ASN A 7 -7.07 0.03 6.82
CA ASN A 7 -6.46 1.29 6.36
C ASN A 7 -5.69 1.98 7.50
N GLN A 8 -6.27 2.07 8.69
CA GLN A 8 -5.64 2.71 9.85
C GLN A 8 -4.42 1.94 10.36
N GLU A 9 -4.47 0.60 10.38
CA GLU A 9 -3.34 -0.24 10.78
C GLU A 9 -2.17 -0.10 9.81
N ILE A 10 -2.41 -0.17 8.50
CA ILE A 10 -1.38 0.02 7.48
C ILE A 10 -0.83 1.45 7.51
N GLN A 11 -1.69 2.47 7.65
CA GLN A 11 -1.22 3.85 7.80
C GLN A 11 -0.34 4.00 9.06
N SER A 12 -0.74 3.42 10.19
CA SER A 12 0.06 3.47 11.42
C SER A 12 1.42 2.77 11.26
N TYR A 13 1.46 1.65 10.54
CA TYR A 13 2.70 0.96 10.19
C TYR A 13 3.63 1.86 9.37
N LEU A 14 3.10 2.49 8.31
CA LEU A 14 3.88 3.37 7.45
C LEU A 14 4.45 4.58 8.22
N LEU A 15 3.63 5.20 9.06
CA LEU A 15 4.05 6.38 9.82
C LEU A 15 5.04 6.04 10.93
N ASN A 16 4.74 4.99 11.72
CA ASN A 16 5.47 4.74 12.97
C ASN A 16 6.66 3.80 12.78
N GLN A 17 6.66 2.93 11.77
CA GLN A 17 7.70 1.92 11.57
C GLN A 17 8.54 2.18 10.31
N ARG A 18 7.96 2.79 9.28
CA ARG A 18 8.66 3.09 8.02
C ARG A 18 9.09 4.56 7.89
N GLY A 19 8.71 5.41 8.84
CA GLY A 19 9.16 6.80 8.89
C GLY A 19 8.47 7.73 7.88
N TYR A 20 7.38 7.29 7.25
CA TYR A 20 6.59 8.15 6.38
C TYR A 20 5.82 9.20 7.19
N THR A 21 5.44 10.27 6.53
CA THR A 21 4.53 11.28 7.04
C THR A 21 3.16 11.13 6.37
N LYS A 22 2.12 11.75 6.96
CA LYS A 22 0.78 11.75 6.35
C LYS A 22 0.78 12.43 4.98
N THR A 23 1.67 13.39 4.78
CA THR A 23 1.82 14.12 3.52
C THR A 23 2.52 13.32 2.42
N ASP A 24 3.19 12.21 2.77
CA ASP A 24 3.78 11.32 1.76
C ASP A 24 2.73 10.38 1.15
N ILE A 25 1.62 10.12 1.87
CA ILE A 25 0.58 9.21 1.42
C ILE A 25 -0.48 9.98 0.63
N ASN A 26 -0.59 9.70 -0.66
CA ASN A 26 -1.64 10.24 -1.51
C ASN A 26 -2.99 9.56 -1.22
N LYS A 27 -2.99 8.23 -1.18
CA LYS A 27 -4.21 7.43 -1.05
C LYS A 27 -3.93 6.12 -0.36
N ILE A 28 -4.86 5.70 0.50
CA ILE A 28 -4.87 4.39 1.14
C ILE A 28 -6.27 3.78 1.12
N TYR A 29 -6.40 2.55 0.63
CA TYR A 29 -7.70 1.88 0.59
C TYR A 29 -7.59 0.36 0.58
N THR A 30 -8.48 -0.29 1.34
CA THR A 30 -8.55 -1.74 1.45
C THR A 30 -9.60 -2.32 0.52
N GLN A 31 -9.18 -3.30 -0.27
CA GLN A 31 -10.03 -4.14 -1.11
C GLN A 31 -10.10 -5.55 -0.52
N VAL A 32 -11.28 -6.17 -0.60
CA VAL A 32 -11.51 -7.55 -0.16
C VAL A 32 -11.88 -8.33 -1.42
N GLY A 33 -11.03 -9.29 -1.80
CA GLY A 33 -11.21 -10.13 -2.98
C GLY A 33 -12.09 -11.36 -2.73
N LYS A 34 -12.02 -12.33 -3.66
CA LYS A 34 -12.59 -13.67 -3.48
C LYS A 34 -11.59 -14.52 -2.68
N ALA A 35 -12.04 -15.18 -1.60
CA ALA A 35 -11.20 -15.76 -0.52
C ALA A 35 -10.56 -14.67 0.37
N PRO A 36 -10.25 -14.90 1.67
CA PRO A 36 -9.98 -13.82 2.63
C PRO A 36 -8.59 -13.16 2.45
N LEU A 37 -8.22 -12.84 1.21
CA LEU A 37 -7.11 -11.98 0.87
C LEU A 37 -7.59 -10.53 0.98
N VAL A 38 -7.26 -9.93 2.11
CA VAL A 38 -7.43 -8.51 2.36
C VAL A 38 -6.16 -7.82 1.88
N SER A 39 -6.31 -6.92 0.92
CA SER A 39 -5.20 -6.14 0.38
C SER A 39 -5.47 -4.67 0.59
N THR A 40 -4.49 -3.96 1.12
CA THR A 40 -4.52 -2.51 1.26
C THR A 40 -3.56 -1.90 0.26
N THR A 41 -4.11 -1.10 -0.65
CA THR A 41 -3.36 -0.35 -1.64
C THR A 41 -2.95 0.99 -1.06
N VAL A 42 -1.69 1.35 -1.26
CA VAL A 42 -1.10 2.65 -0.93
C VAL A 42 -0.55 3.27 -2.21
N ILE A 43 -0.82 4.55 -2.40
CA ILE A 43 -0.24 5.38 -3.46
C ILE A 43 0.48 6.53 -2.75
N PHE A 44 1.75 6.75 -3.06
CA PHE A 44 2.57 7.81 -2.49
C PHE A 44 2.48 9.10 -3.34
N ASN A 45 2.73 10.25 -2.74
CA ASN A 45 2.56 11.55 -3.39
C ASN A 45 3.66 11.88 -4.41
N ASP A 46 4.87 11.38 -4.20
CA ASP A 46 6.05 11.51 -5.06
C ASP A 46 6.15 10.40 -6.12
N GLU A 47 5.17 9.49 -6.15
CA GLU A 47 5.08 8.38 -7.10
C GLU A 47 3.63 7.90 -7.31
N ARG A 48 2.79 8.80 -7.82
CA ARG A 48 1.33 8.59 -7.93
C ARG A 48 0.91 7.55 -8.94
N ASP A 49 1.80 7.21 -9.86
CA ASP A 49 1.57 6.22 -10.91
C ASP A 49 1.86 4.80 -10.44
N ASN A 50 2.25 4.62 -9.17
CA ASN A 50 2.51 3.31 -8.57
C ASN A 50 1.54 2.98 -7.44
N ARG A 51 1.21 1.69 -7.36
CA ARG A 51 0.42 1.10 -6.30
C ARG A 51 1.29 0.11 -5.54
N TYR A 52 1.29 0.25 -4.22
CA TYR A 52 1.97 -0.62 -3.29
C TYR A 52 0.93 -1.40 -2.49
N PHE A 53 1.07 -2.73 -2.46
CA PHE A 53 0.09 -3.60 -1.84
C PHE A 53 0.62 -4.15 -0.53
N TYR A 54 -0.13 -3.90 0.53
CA TYR A 54 0.16 -4.33 1.89
C TYR A 54 -0.90 -5.30 2.39
N ARG A 55 -0.48 -6.22 3.25
CA ARG A 55 -1.40 -7.07 4.01
C ARG A 55 -0.87 -7.31 5.41
N LYS A 56 -1.75 -7.84 6.27
CA LYS A 56 -1.42 -8.28 7.62
C LYS A 56 -1.63 -9.78 7.72
N GLU A 57 -0.58 -10.52 8.03
CA GLU A 57 -0.62 -11.96 8.30
C GLU A 57 0.16 -12.25 9.57
N ASP A 58 -0.38 -13.12 10.43
CA ASP A 58 0.21 -13.48 11.74
C ASP A 58 0.62 -12.26 12.58
N GLY A 59 -0.19 -11.20 12.52
CA GLY A 59 0.03 -9.95 13.26
C GLY A 59 1.07 -9.01 12.62
N ARG A 60 1.76 -9.42 11.55
CA ARG A 60 2.79 -8.64 10.87
C ARG A 60 2.26 -7.99 9.61
N ILE A 61 2.54 -6.69 9.46
CA ILE A 61 2.26 -5.94 8.25
C ILE A 61 3.50 -5.97 7.37
N TYR A 62 3.30 -6.23 6.08
CA TYR A 62 4.37 -6.17 5.10
C TYR A 62 3.84 -5.84 3.71
N GLN A 63 4.70 -5.25 2.89
CA GLN A 63 4.44 -5.07 1.46
C GLN A 63 4.64 -6.41 0.75
N TYR A 64 3.64 -6.91 0.03
CA TYR A 64 3.73 -8.19 -0.67
C TYR A 64 3.84 -8.06 -2.19
N SER A 65 3.48 -6.91 -2.76
CA SER A 65 3.56 -6.66 -4.21
C SER A 65 3.48 -5.18 -4.53
N MET A 66 3.69 -4.85 -5.81
CA MET A 66 3.56 -3.53 -6.41
C MET A 66 3.12 -3.66 -7.87
N ALA A 67 2.43 -2.64 -8.37
CA ALA A 67 2.03 -2.56 -9.77
C ALA A 67 1.85 -1.09 -10.18
N PRO A 68 2.00 -0.75 -11.45
CA PRO A 68 1.63 0.57 -11.92
C PRO A 68 0.11 0.77 -11.76
N VAL A 69 -0.33 2.01 -11.71
CA VAL A 69 -1.73 2.37 -11.93
C VAL A 69 -2.12 1.94 -13.35
N GLN A 70 -3.32 1.39 -13.51
CA GLN A 70 -3.76 0.83 -14.79
C GLN A 70 -3.71 1.89 -15.90
N GLY A 71 -3.02 1.59 -17.00
CA GLY A 71 -2.87 2.48 -18.15
C GLY A 71 -1.64 3.40 -18.14
N VAL A 72 -0.72 3.23 -17.19
CA VAL A 72 0.49 4.06 -17.05
C VAL A 72 1.80 3.28 -17.28
N ASP A 73 1.74 1.97 -17.49
CA ASP A 73 2.95 1.13 -17.64
C ASP A 73 3.59 1.24 -19.03
N ASP A 74 4.79 1.81 -19.10
CA ASP A 74 5.64 1.86 -20.29
C ASP A 74 6.76 0.81 -20.29
N GLY A 75 6.78 -0.09 -19.29
CA GLY A 75 7.80 -1.13 -19.12
C GLY A 75 9.08 -0.68 -18.40
N HIS A 76 9.18 0.59 -17.97
CA HIS A 76 10.35 1.15 -17.29
C HIS A 76 10.06 1.65 -15.86
N GLN A 77 8.92 1.27 -15.29
CA GLN A 77 8.45 1.73 -13.99
C GLN A 77 9.46 1.39 -12.86
N GLN A 78 10.01 2.42 -12.23
CA GLN A 78 10.76 2.29 -10.97
C GLN A 78 9.80 2.31 -9.79
N TYR A 79 10.15 1.64 -8.69
CA TYR A 79 9.35 1.58 -7.47
C TYR A 79 10.16 2.06 -6.27
N LYS A 80 10.14 3.38 -6.01
CA LYS A 80 10.92 4.02 -4.94
C LYS A 80 10.63 3.48 -3.54
N HIS A 81 9.38 3.06 -3.29
CA HIS A 81 8.94 2.64 -1.96
C HIS A 81 8.95 1.12 -1.76
N LYS A 82 9.62 0.37 -2.65
CA LYS A 82 9.78 -1.07 -2.50
C LYS A 82 10.38 -1.43 -1.15
N GLU A 83 9.62 -2.12 -0.31
CA GLU A 83 10.17 -2.77 0.89
C GLU A 83 10.92 -4.07 0.53
N ASN A 84 11.96 -4.38 1.31
CA ASN A 84 12.72 -5.64 1.26
C ASN A 84 12.10 -6.72 2.14
#